data_AF-A0A496PT48-F1
#
_entry.id   AF-A0A496PT48-F1
#
_cell.length_a   1.000
_cell.length_b   1.000
_cell.length_c   1.000
_cell.angle_alpha   90.00
_cell.angle_beta   90.00
_cell.angle_gamma   90.00
#
_symmetry.space_group_name_H-M   'P 1'
#
loop_
_entity.id
_entity.type
_entity.pdbx_description
1 polymer ?
#
loop_
_entity_poly.entity_id
_entity_poly.type
_entity_poly.pdbx_seq_one_letter_code
_entity_poly.pdbx_strand_id
1 'polypeptide(L)'
;MDTKALPTKTRGDHCLNVFVSYELKNRIKELAEKYDRTTSDMVRSVLRIGIPMMEGLSEAEEVMVREYIQLFRKLRQVKSLKEV
;
A
#
# COMPACT_ATOMS: atom_id res chain seq x y z
N MET A 1 23.70 -19.22 40.91
CA MET A 1 22.74 -18.14 40.60
C MET A 1 23.45 -17.20 39.66
N ASP A 2 23.34 -17.44 38.35
CA ASP A 2 23.91 -16.58 37.31
C ASP A 2 22.74 -15.96 36.54
N THR A 3 22.27 -14.82 37.02
CA THR A 3 21.32 -13.97 36.30
C THR A 3 22.05 -13.27 35.16
N LYS A 4 22.05 -13.95 34.01
CA LYS A 4 22.49 -13.43 32.71
C LYS A 4 21.70 -12.15 32.42
N ALA A 5 22.35 -11.00 32.48
CA ALA A 5 21.76 -9.71 32.12
C ALA A 5 21.20 -9.79 30.69
N LEU A 6 19.90 -9.57 30.55
CA LEU A 6 19.23 -9.49 29.25
C LEU A 6 19.83 -8.29 28.48
N PRO A 7 20.13 -8.43 27.18
CA PRO A 7 20.65 -7.32 26.40
C PRO A 7 19.61 -6.20 26.38
N THR A 8 20.02 -5.05 26.91
CA THR A 8 19.28 -3.80 26.92
C THR A 8 18.87 -3.48 25.49
N LYS A 9 17.57 -3.59 25.16
CA LYS A 9 17.04 -3.30 23.83
C LYS A 9 17.38 -1.84 23.47
N THR A 10 18.33 -1.66 22.57
CA THR A 10 18.59 -0.37 21.91
C THR A 10 17.31 0.04 21.18
N ARG A 11 16.67 1.08 21.68
CA ARG A 11 15.63 1.82 20.95
C ARG A 11 16.32 2.53 19.78
N GLY A 12 16.44 1.86 18.64
CA GLY A 12 17.09 2.43 17.45
C GLY A 12 17.05 1.44 16.29
N ASP A 13 16.49 1.89 15.18
CA ASP A 13 16.49 1.29 13.84
C ASP A 13 15.52 0.13 13.58
N HIS A 14 14.28 0.50 13.24
CA HIS A 14 13.35 -0.38 12.54
C HIS A 14 13.86 -0.62 11.11
N CYS A 15 14.47 -1.79 10.88
CA CYS A 15 14.94 -2.21 9.55
C CYS A 15 13.88 -3.06 8.84
N LEU A 16 13.68 -2.77 7.55
CA LEU A 16 12.84 -3.57 6.66
C LEU A 16 13.72 -4.11 5.52
N ASN A 17 13.84 -5.44 5.43
CA ASN A 17 14.51 -6.12 4.34
C ASN A 17 13.46 -6.73 3.40
N VAL A 18 13.43 -6.30 2.14
CA VAL A 18 12.49 -6.79 1.13
C VAL A 18 13.27 -7.44 0.00
N PHE A 19 12.92 -8.68 -0.33
CA PHE A 19 13.42 -9.34 -1.54
C PHE A 19 12.57 -8.90 -2.73
N VAL A 20 13.23 -8.43 -3.78
CA VAL A 20 12.62 -7.94 -5.01
C VAL A 20 13.32 -8.54 -6.22
N SER A 21 12.66 -8.50 -7.39
CA SER A 21 13.30 -8.90 -8.64
C SER A 21 14.50 -8.01 -8.95
N TYR A 22 15.45 -8.56 -9.71
CA TYR A 22 16.63 -7.82 -10.17
C TYR A 22 16.25 -6.56 -10.97
N GLU A 23 15.24 -6.68 -11.84
CA GLU A 23 14.73 -5.58 -12.65
C GLU A 23 14.21 -4.43 -11.79
N LEU A 24 13.41 -4.73 -10.76
CA LEU A 24 12.88 -3.71 -9.86
C LEU A 24 13.99 -3.03 -9.07
N LYS A 25 14.96 -3.82 -8.58
CA LYS A 25 16.13 -3.27 -7.87
C LYS A 25 16.93 -2.31 -8.76
N ASN A 26 17.17 -2.67 -10.02
CA ASN A 26 17.91 -1.83 -10.96
C ASN A 26 17.16 -0.53 -11.25
N ARG A 27 15.86 -0.62 -11.53
CA ARG A 27 15.01 0.55 -11.77
C ARG A 27 14.98 1.51 -10.59
N ILE A 28 14.95 1.00 -9.35
CA ILE A 28 15.03 1.85 -8.14
C ILE A 28 16.41 2.52 -8.02
N LYS A 29 17.50 1.82 -8.36
CA LYS A 29 18.85 2.40 -8.34
C LYS A 29 19.01 3.51 -9.37
N GLU A 30 18.55 3.29 -10.59
CA GLU A 30 18.58 4.29 -11.67
C GLU A 30 17.78 5.54 -11.29
N LEU A 31 16.62 5.36 -10.66
CA LEU A 31 15.82 6.48 -10.14
C LEU A 31 16.55 7.21 -9.01
N ALA A 32 17.17 6.48 -8.07
CA ALA A 32 17.95 7.07 -7.00
C ALA A 32 19.11 7.92 -7.54
N GLU A 33 19.84 7.41 -8.52
CA GLU A 33 20.93 8.15 -9.19
C GLU A 33 20.41 9.39 -9.93
N LYS A 34 19.32 9.24 -10.71
CA LYS A 34 18.72 10.36 -11.46
C LYS A 34 18.31 11.54 -10.58
N TYR A 35 17.86 11.28 -9.35
CA TYR A 35 17.37 12.30 -8.43
C TYR A 35 18.35 12.65 -7.30
N ASP A 36 19.60 12.18 -7.40
CA ASP A 36 20.65 12.39 -6.38
C ASP A 36 20.18 12.02 -4.96
N ARG A 37 19.65 10.80 -4.82
CA ARG A 37 19.18 10.25 -3.54
C ARG A 37 19.78 8.88 -3.28
N THR A 38 19.82 8.48 -2.01
CA THR A 38 20.19 7.10 -1.67
C THR A 38 19.08 6.14 -2.10
N THR A 39 19.44 4.90 -2.46
CA THR A 39 18.46 3.84 -2.74
C THR A 39 17.49 3.65 -1.57
N SER A 40 17.98 3.76 -0.33
CA SER A 40 17.14 3.66 0.86
C SER A 40 16.13 4.81 0.95
N ASP A 41 16.52 6.05 0.65
CA ASP A 41 15.60 7.18 0.65
C ASP A 41 14.58 7.12 -0.47
N MET A 42 14.98 6.60 -1.64
CA MET A 42 14.06 6.33 -2.73
C MET A 42 13.01 5.29 -2.31
N VAL A 43 13.43 4.16 -1.73
CA VAL A 43 12.51 3.13 -1.22
C VAL A 43 11.58 3.69 -0.14
N ARG A 44 12.10 4.47 0.81
CA ARG A 44 11.27 5.13 1.84
C ARG A 44 10.26 6.09 1.21
N SER A 45 10.65 6.84 0.18
CA SER A 45 9.76 7.76 -0.53
C SER A 45 8.64 7.00 -1.25
N VAL A 46 8.98 5.91 -1.93
CA VAL A 46 8.00 5.03 -2.58
C VAL A 46 7.02 4.44 -1.57
N LEU A 47 7.49 3.98 -0.42
CA LEU A 47 6.61 3.45 0.63
C LEU A 47 5.69 4.52 1.22
N ARG A 48 6.20 5.73 1.50
CA ARG A 48 5.41 6.86 2.03
C ARG A 48 4.30 7.31 1.09
N ILE A 49 4.52 7.21 -0.22
CA ILE A 49 3.53 7.58 -1.24
C ILE A 49 2.62 6.39 -1.56
N GLY A 50 3.17 5.19 -1.63
CA GLY A 50 2.45 3.98 -2.00
C GLY A 50 1.38 3.59 -0.99
N ILE A 51 1.66 3.69 0.31
CA ILE A 51 0.67 3.38 1.36
C ILE A 51 -0.62 4.21 1.22
N PRO A 52 -0.58 5.55 1.23
CA PRO A 52 -1.80 6.34 1.09
C PRO A 52 -2.48 6.18 -0.27
N MET A 53 -1.72 5.90 -1.35
CA MET A 53 -2.33 5.58 -2.64
C MET A 53 -3.11 4.26 -2.61
N MET A 54 -2.59 3.23 -1.97
CA MET A 54 -3.28 1.95 -1.83
C MET A 54 -4.51 2.08 -0.93
N GLU A 55 -4.40 2.84 0.16
CA GLU A 55 -5.55 3.15 1.04
C GLU A 55 -6.66 3.87 0.26
N GLY A 56 -6.32 4.93 -0.48
CA GLY A 56 -7.29 5.66 -1.29
C GLY A 56 -7.88 4.84 -2.44
N LEU A 57 -7.09 3.94 -3.05
CA LEU A 57 -7.59 3.03 -4.08
C LEU A 57 -8.62 2.05 -3.48
N SER A 58 -8.30 1.44 -2.34
CA SER A 58 -9.23 0.52 -1.66
C SER A 58 -10.51 1.23 -1.20
N GLU A 59 -10.41 2.45 -0.71
CA GLU A 59 -11.59 3.25 -0.36
C GLU A 59 -12.46 3.55 -1.59
N ALA A 60 -11.84 3.94 -2.71
CA ALA A 60 -12.54 4.17 -3.96
C ALA A 60 -13.21 2.89 -4.50
N GLU A 61 -12.54 1.73 -4.40
CA GLU A 61 -13.11 0.43 -4.76
C GLU A 61 -14.33 0.08 -3.89
N GLU A 62 -14.26 0.31 -2.57
CA GLU A 62 -15.39 0.08 -1.67
C GLU A 62 -16.60 0.96 -2.00
N VAL A 63 -16.37 2.24 -2.27
CA VAL A 63 -17.43 3.19 -2.67
C VAL A 63 -18.08 2.72 -3.98
N MET A 64 -17.26 2.37 -4.98
CA MET A 64 -17.75 1.90 -6.27
C MET A 64 -18.63 0.65 -6.13
N VAL A 65 -18.23 -0.34 -5.33
CA VAL A 65 -19.04 -1.55 -5.08
C VAL A 65 -20.40 -1.19 -4.45
N ARG A 66 -20.43 -0.26 -3.50
CA ARG A 66 -21.68 0.20 -2.86
C ARG A 66 -22.61 0.88 -3.88
N GLU A 67 -22.07 1.76 -4.71
CA GLU A 67 -22.84 2.46 -5.74
C GLU A 67 -23.39 1.49 -6.80
N TYR A 68 -22.60 0.51 -7.23
CA TYR A 68 -23.05 -0.53 -8.14
C TYR A 68 -24.23 -1.34 -7.58
N ILE A 69 -24.18 -1.76 -6.31
CA ILE A 69 -25.28 -2.49 -5.67
C ILE A 69 -26.55 -1.62 -5.63
N GLN A 70 -26.43 -0.33 -5.32
CA GLN A 70 -27.57 0.60 -5.32
C GLN A 70 -28.17 0.77 -6.72
N LEU A 71 -27.34 0.87 -7.75
CA LEU A 71 -27.74 0.91 -9.15
C LEU A 71 -28.54 -0.34 -9.55
N PHE A 72 -28.04 -1.53 -9.22
CA PHE A 72 -28.75 -2.78 -9.50
C PHE A 72 -30.08 -2.88 -8.76
N ARG A 73 -30.16 -2.42 -7.51
CA ARG A 73 -31.43 -2.38 -6.75
C ARG A 73 -32.45 -1.45 -7.40
N LYS A 74 -32.03 -0.24 -7.81
CA LYS A 74 -32.90 0.73 -8.51
C LYS A 74 -33.37 0.19 -9.86
N LEU A 75 -32.48 -0.42 -10.65
CA LEU A 75 -32.83 -1.03 -11.93
C LEU A 75 -33.82 -2.19 -11.78
N ARG A 76 -33.72 -2.99 -10.71
CA ARG A 76 -34.67 -4.08 -10.42
C ARG A 76 -36.07 -3.54 -10.08
N GLN A 77 -36.15 -2.49 -9.27
CA GLN A 77 -37.43 -1.83 -8.93
C GLN A 77 -38.11 -1.18 -10.15
N VAL A 78 -37.32 -0.56 -11.04
CA VAL A 78 -37.85 0.06 -12.26
C VAL A 78 -38.37 -0.99 -13.25
N LYS A 79 -37.73 -2.17 -13.34
CA LYS A 79 -38.24 -3.28 -14.16
C LYS A 79 -39.57 -3.83 -13.61
N SER A 80 -39.70 -4.00 -12.30
CA SER A 80 -40.97 -4.48 -11.70
C SER A 80 -42.13 -3.50 -11.84
N LEU A 81 -41.86 -2.20 -12.05
CA LEU A 81 -42.88 -1.18 -12.32
C LEU A 81 -43.36 -1.16 -13.78
N LYS A 82 -42.62 -1.78 -14.72
CA LYS A 82 -42.99 -1.85 -16.15
C LYS A 82 -43.79 -3.11 -16.52
N GLU A 83 -43.94 -4.05 -15.59
CA GLU A 83 -44.68 -5.32 -15.79
C GLU A 83 -46.11 -5.29 -15.18
N VAL A 84 -46.60 -4.11 -14.77
CA VAL A 84 -47.99 -3.89 -14.28
C VAL A 84 -48.77 -3.06 -15.29
#